data_AF-A0A061N789-F1
#
_entry.id   AF-A0A061N789-F1
#
_cell.length_a   1.000
_cell.length_b   1.000
_cell.length_c   1.000
_cell.angle_alpha   90.00
_cell.angle_beta   90.00
_cell.angle_gamma   90.00
#
_symmetry.space_group_name_H-M   'P 1'
#
loop_
_entity.id
_entity.type
_entity.pdbx_description
1 polymer ?
#
loop_
_entity_poly.entity_id
_entity_poly.type
_entity_poly.pdbx_seq_one_letter_code
_entity_poly.pdbx_strand_id
1 'polypeptide(L)' 'MMNKEVRYYSVSTLTKVSTLLLKAGGLNTQNATTIAQDLVAANLRGIDSHGVSRIPMYLERIRKKSC' A
#
# COMPACT_ATOMS: atom_id res chain seq x y z
N MET A 1 4.05 25.00 -13.37
CA MET A 1 4.82 24.06 -12.51
C MET A 1 3.96 23.72 -11.31
N MET A 2 3.62 22.45 -11.09
CA MET A 2 2.82 22.05 -9.93
C MET A 2 3.77 21.99 -8.71
N ASN A 3 3.58 22.88 -7.73
CA ASN A 3 4.26 22.76 -6.44
C ASN A 3 3.77 21.45 -5.78
N LYS A 4 4.62 20.42 -5.76
CA LYS A 4 4.36 19.21 -4.99
C LYS A 4 4.76 19.48 -3.55
N GLU A 5 3.78 19.79 -2.71
CA GLU A 5 3.99 19.68 -1.26
C GLU A 5 4.34 18.23 -0.92
N VAL A 6 5.52 18.04 -0.31
CA VAL A 6 5.94 16.74 0.20
C VAL A 6 5.42 16.60 1.63
N ARG A 7 4.69 15.52 1.90
CA ARG A 7 4.24 15.15 3.24
C ARG A 7 4.94 13.89 3.69
N TYR A 8 5.42 13.91 4.92
CA TYR A 8 6.05 12.74 5.56
C TYR A 8 5.05 12.06 6.48
N TYR A 9 5.07 10.73 6.46
CA TYR A 9 4.24 9.90 7.32
C TYR A 9 5.12 8.88 8.03
N SER A 10 4.78 8.52 9.27
CA SER A 10 5.47 7.44 9.96
C SER A 10 5.22 6.10 9.26
N VAL A 11 6.20 5.20 9.35
CA VAL A 11 6.09 3.81 8.87
C VAL A 11 4.82 3.15 9.42
N SER A 12 4.57 3.29 10.72
CA SER A 12 3.39 2.73 11.39
C SER A 12 2.08 3.25 10.82
N THR A 13 1.97 4.55 10.57
CA THR A 13 0.78 5.17 9.97
C THR A 13 0.55 4.65 8.57
N LEU A 14 1.62 4.60 7.76
CA LEU A 14 1.53 4.17 6.38
C LEU A 14 1.13 2.69 6.28
N THR A 15 1.76 1.81 7.07
CA THR A 15 1.41 0.38 7.14
C THR A 15 -0.04 0.18 7.59
N LYS A 16 -0.52 0.94 8.60
CA LYS A 16 -1.90 0.85 9.08
C LYS A 16 -2.90 1.23 7.99
N VAL A 17 -2.68 2.36 7.30
CA VAL A 17 -3.57 2.81 6.21
C VAL A 17 -3.55 1.82 5.06
N SER A 18 -2.37 1.36 4.62
CA SER A 18 -2.26 0.36 3.55
C SER A 18 -2.97 -0.94 3.89
N THR A 19 -2.85 -1.42 5.14
CA THR A 19 -3.58 -2.60 5.63
C THR A 19 -5.08 -2.39 5.54
N LEU A 20 -5.59 -1.25 6.01
CA LEU A 20 -7.03 -0.94 5.99
C LEU A 20 -7.59 -0.89 4.55
N LEU A 21 -6.85 -0.30 3.62
CA LEU A 21 -7.25 -0.26 2.21
C LEU A 21 -7.34 -1.67 1.61
N LEU A 22 -6.32 -2.50 1.83
CA LEU A 22 -6.27 -3.88 1.32
C LEU A 22 -7.36 -4.76 1.93
N LYS A 23 -7.65 -4.59 3.23
CA LYS A 23 -8.79 -5.25 3.90
C LYS A 23 -10.13 -4.82 3.28
N ALA A 24 -10.33 -3.52 3.07
CA ALA A 24 -11.52 -2.99 2.42
C ALA A 24 -11.68 -3.52 0.98
N GLY A 25 -10.56 -3.82 0.31
CA GLY A 25 -10.55 -4.48 -0.99
C GLY A 25 -10.98 -5.96 -0.98
N GLY A 26 -11.08 -6.61 0.19
CA GLY A 26 -11.54 -7.99 0.33
C GLY A 26 -10.49 -8.98 0.85
N LEU A 27 -9.29 -8.53 1.22
CA LEU A 27 -8.32 -9.40 1.89
C LEU A 27 -8.65 -9.61 3.37
N ASN A 28 -8.30 -10.79 3.89
CA ASN A 28 -8.27 -11.01 5.33
C ASN A 28 -7.16 -10.16 5.99
N THR A 29 -7.25 -9.98 7.32
CA THR A 29 -6.30 -9.13 8.06
C THR A 29 -4.85 -9.57 7.88
N GLN A 30 -4.57 -10.87 7.92
CA GLN A 30 -3.20 -11.39 7.84
C GLN A 30 -2.55 -11.04 6.50
N ASN A 31 -3.22 -11.36 5.38
CA ASN A 31 -2.72 -11.08 4.03
C ASN A 31 -2.59 -9.58 3.77
N ALA A 32 -3.56 -8.79 4.23
CA ALA A 32 -3.51 -7.34 4.09
C ALA A 32 -2.32 -6.73 4.85
N THR A 33 -2.04 -7.22 6.07
CA THR A 33 -0.90 -6.75 6.86
C THR A 33 0.44 -7.13 6.23
N THR A 34 0.60 -8.37 5.76
CA THR A 34 1.83 -8.80 5.09
C THR A 34 2.13 -7.94 3.86
N ILE A 35 1.15 -7.77 2.96
CA ILE A 35 1.33 -6.97 1.75
C ILE A 35 1.62 -5.50 2.11
N ALA A 36 0.92 -4.93 3.10
CA ALA A 36 1.17 -3.56 3.54
C ALA A 36 2.60 -3.37 4.07
N GLN A 37 3.13 -4.34 4.83
CA GLN A 37 4.50 -4.32 5.32
C GLN A 37 5.50 -4.36 4.16
N ASP A 38 5.30 -5.24 3.19
CA ASP A 38 6.19 -5.35 2.02
C ASP A 38 6.22 -4.07 1.18
N LEU A 39 5.05 -3.49 0.92
CA LEU A 39 4.93 -2.23 0.18
C LEU A 39 5.62 -1.07 0.92
N VAL A 40 5.41 -0.93 2.22
CA VAL A 40 6.06 0.12 3.00
C VAL A 40 7.57 -0.11 3.09
N ALA A 41 8.01 -1.36 3.18
CA ALA A 41 9.42 -1.71 3.17
C ALA A 41 10.08 -1.40 1.80
N ALA A 42 9.35 -1.47 0.69
CA ALA A 42 9.84 -1.00 -0.61
C ALA A 42 10.04 0.52 -0.64
N ASN A 43 9.09 1.31 -0.09
CA ASN A 43 9.27 2.77 0.05
C ASN A 43 10.49 3.10 0.94
N LEU A 44 10.68 2.40 2.05
CA LEU A 44 11.84 2.60 2.94
C LEU A 44 13.19 2.31 2.26
N ARG A 45 13.20 1.42 1.26
CA ARG A 45 14.38 1.12 0.44
C ARG A 45 14.55 2.08 -0.74
N GLY A 46 13.69 3.07 -0.89
CA GLY A 46 13.70 4.02 -2.01
C GLY A 46 13.18 3.45 -3.34
N ILE A 47 12.46 2.31 -3.30
CA ILE A 47 11.89 1.65 -4.50
C ILE A 47 10.40 2.02 -4.62
N ASP A 48 10.12 3.30 -4.84
CA ASP A 48 8.75 3.83 -4.78
C ASP A 48 7.79 3.22 -5.81
N SER A 49 8.32 2.73 -6.94
CA SER A 49 7.55 2.02 -7.97
C SER A 49 6.97 0.69 -7.49
N HIS A 50 7.53 0.12 -6.42
CA HIS A 50 7.08 -1.13 -5.80
C HIS A 50 6.47 -0.90 -4.41
N GLY A 51 6.31 0.36 -3.99
CA GLY A 51 5.77 0.72 -2.68
C GLY A 51 4.25 0.90 -2.68
N VAL A 52 3.75 1.73 -1.76
CA VAL A 52 2.29 1.96 -1.58
C VAL A 52 1.57 2.44 -2.83
N SER A 53 2.30 2.96 -3.83
CA SER A 53 1.79 3.29 -5.16
C SER A 53 1.14 2.10 -5.89
N ARG A 54 1.44 0.86 -5.49
CA ARG A 54 0.87 -0.38 -6.05
C ARG A 54 -0.51 -0.75 -5.51
N ILE A 55 -0.97 -0.10 -4.44
CA ILE A 55 -2.26 -0.44 -3.81
C ILE A 55 -3.44 -0.36 -4.80
N PRO A 56 -3.62 0.69 -5.63
CA PRO A 56 -4.73 0.73 -6.58
C PRO A 56 -4.76 -0.48 -7.53
N MET A 57 -3.59 -0.91 -8.01
CA MET A 57 -3.49 -2.10 -8.87
C MET A 57 -3.87 -3.38 -8.13
N TYR A 58 -3.45 -3.55 -6.87
CA TYR A 58 -3.86 -4.71 -6.06
C TYR A 58 -5.36 -4.73 -5.80
N LEU A 59 -5.97 -3.58 -5.47
CA LEU A 59 -7.42 -3.48 -5.28
C LEU A 59 -8.18 -3.90 -6.54
N GLU A 60 -7.72 -3.47 -7.72
CA GLU A 60 -8.31 -3.90 -8.99
C GLU A 60 -8.19 -5.41 -9.24
N ARG A 61 -7.04 -6.03 -8.89
CA ARG A 61 -6.84 -7.48 -9.02
C ARG A 61 -7.71 -8.29 -8.06
N ILE A 62 -7.82 -7.84 -6.81
CA ILE A 62 -8.68 -8.46 -5.80
C ILE A 62 -10.14 -8.38 -6.26
N ARG A 63 -10.59 -7.21 -6.72
CA ARG A 63 -11.95 -7.00 -7.25
C ARG A 63 -12.28 -7.92 -8.41
N LYS A 64 -11.31 -8.14 -9.31
CA LYS A 64 -11.45 -9.06 -10.46
C LYS A 64 -11.30 -10.53 -10.09
N LYS A 65 -10.98 -10.86 -8.83
CA LYS A 65 -10.60 -12.22 -8.38
C LYS A 65 -9.48 -12.84 -9.22
N SER A 66 -8.61 -12.00 -9.79
CA SER A 66 -7.53 -12.43 -10.68
C SER A 66 -6.24 -12.66 -9.88
N CYS A 67 -6.38 -13.33 -8.74
CA CYS A 67 -5.28 -13.63 -7.81
C CYS A 67 -4.88 -15.09 -7.99
#